data_AF-A0A6B9YSA5-F1
#
_entry.id   AF-A0A6B9YSA5-F1
#
_cell.length_a   1.000
_cell.length_b   1.000
_cell.length_c   1.000
_cell.angle_alpha   90.00
_cell.angle_beta   90.00
_cell.angle_gamma   90.00
#
_symmetry.space_group_name_H-M   'P 1'
#
loop_
_entity.id
_entity.type
_entity.pdbx_description
1 polymer ?
#
loop_
_entity_poly.entity_id
_entity_poly.type
_entity_poly.pdbx_seq_one_letter_code
_entity_poly.pdbx_strand_id
1 'polypeptide(L)'
;MALQIDQKKPETMQEGADLKTIRNPGLPMMAAKPETPAKIKGEHMPKEPAVKVPSGEQVMSPFDPKAPAKPGKPKEGFQEMKGHPGITETQTSGQSYLRLRMRVTGDRLSVIDVQQVPGPLVLSGSVAGEYAYEVQLDAKPLAAEGILDVGVSRSFPRPGTNEHFITQRSTFEFNVRLPRAEVPDASIPRLSIVVYRFADTSPKMIQGRISAQPGLQAHPVAQLQGIQIEALEPALREKFQKVFPRLTPSRQ
;
A
#
# COMPACT_ATOMS: atom_id res chain seq x y z
N MET A 1 -31.86 45.41 34.03
CA MET A 1 -32.07 44.19 34.82
C MET A 1 -30.89 43.28 34.57
N ALA A 2 -30.01 43.14 35.55
CA ALA A 2 -28.81 42.31 35.50
C ALA A 2 -29.06 41.03 36.30
N LEU A 3 -28.74 39.87 35.73
CA LEU A 3 -28.81 38.58 36.40
C LEU A 3 -27.39 38.17 36.80
N GLN A 4 -27.04 38.44 38.05
CA GLN A 4 -25.96 37.77 38.77
C GLN A 4 -26.42 36.35 39.09
N ILE A 5 -25.65 35.35 38.67
CA ILE A 5 -25.82 33.97 39.11
C ILE A 5 -24.55 33.54 39.81
N ASP A 6 -24.72 33.38 41.11
CA ASP A 6 -23.81 32.95 42.16
C ASP A 6 -23.31 31.52 41.86
N GLN A 7 -21.99 31.33 41.65
CA GLN A 7 -21.41 30.01 41.46
C GLN A 7 -21.06 29.38 42.81
N LYS A 8 -21.99 28.55 43.28
CA LYS A 8 -21.86 27.69 44.45
C LYS A 8 -20.84 26.58 44.19
N LYS A 9 -19.74 26.60 44.93
CA LYS A 9 -18.69 25.56 44.99
C LYS A 9 -19.26 24.25 45.58
N PRO A 10 -19.06 23.08 44.96
CA PRO A 10 -19.19 21.82 45.67
C PRO A 10 -17.81 21.29 46.09
N GLU A 11 -17.57 21.23 47.40
CA GLU A 11 -16.65 20.28 47.99
C GLU A 11 -17.34 18.93 48.08
N THR A 12 -16.75 17.87 47.54
CA THR A 12 -16.81 16.56 48.20
C THR A 12 -15.59 15.73 47.83
N MET A 13 -14.91 15.28 48.89
CA MET A 13 -13.84 14.29 48.91
C MET A 13 -14.32 12.94 48.38
N GLN A 14 -13.45 12.19 47.70
CA GLN A 14 -13.24 10.78 47.99
C GLN A 14 -11.90 10.29 47.46
N GLU A 15 -10.97 10.27 48.41
CA GLU A 15 -9.78 9.43 48.50
C GLU A 15 -10.18 7.94 48.41
N GLY A 16 -9.35 7.12 47.75
CA GLY A 16 -9.46 5.66 47.83
C GLY A 16 -10.00 4.94 46.59
N ALA A 17 -9.39 5.12 45.42
CA ALA A 17 -9.47 4.12 44.36
C ALA A 17 -8.56 2.93 44.73
N ASP A 18 -9.10 2.06 45.58
CA ASP A 18 -8.59 0.73 45.90
C ASP A 18 -8.52 -0.06 44.59
N LEU A 19 -7.33 -0.14 43.97
CA LEU A 19 -7.07 -0.95 42.78
C LEU A 19 -7.13 -2.43 43.16
N LYS A 20 -8.35 -2.97 43.31
CA LYS A 20 -8.60 -4.41 43.29
C LYS A 20 -8.20 -4.92 41.91
N THR A 21 -6.98 -5.42 41.83
CA THR A 21 -6.40 -6.06 40.67
C THR A 21 -7.27 -7.24 40.27
N ILE A 22 -8.02 -7.12 39.17
CA ILE A 22 -8.71 -8.26 38.55
C ILE A 22 -7.63 -9.19 38.00
N ARG A 23 -7.28 -10.24 38.75
CA ARG A 23 -6.38 -11.30 38.29
C ARG A 23 -7.17 -12.23 37.36
N ASN A 24 -6.83 -12.20 36.09
CA ASN A 24 -7.32 -13.18 35.11
C ASN A 24 -6.57 -14.51 35.35
N PRO A 25 -7.25 -15.61 35.76
CA PRO A 25 -6.60 -16.87 36.11
C PRO A 25 -6.02 -17.62 34.90
N GLY A 26 -6.25 -17.16 33.67
CA GLY A 26 -5.71 -17.75 32.44
C GLY A 26 -4.38 -17.17 31.96
N LEU A 27 -3.80 -16.18 32.66
CA LEU A 27 -2.53 -15.57 32.28
C LEU A 27 -1.41 -16.03 33.24
N PRO A 28 -0.28 -16.58 32.73
CA PRO A 28 0.86 -16.89 33.57
C PRO A 28 1.40 -15.60 34.20
N MET A 29 1.64 -15.63 35.52
CA MET A 29 2.24 -14.52 36.25
C MET A 29 3.65 -14.25 35.70
N MET A 30 3.95 -12.99 35.36
CA MET A 30 5.34 -12.60 35.07
C MET A 30 6.20 -12.86 36.31
N ALA A 31 7.26 -13.65 36.14
CA ALA A 31 8.21 -13.95 37.22
C ALA A 31 8.86 -12.65 37.71
N ALA A 32 8.79 -12.41 39.02
CA ALA A 32 9.31 -11.20 39.65
C ALA A 32 10.85 -11.19 39.86
N LYS A 33 11.61 -11.90 39.02
CA LYS A 33 13.07 -11.87 39.04
C LYS A 33 13.61 -12.01 37.62
N PRO A 34 14.58 -11.17 37.20
CA PRO A 34 15.30 -11.43 35.96
C PRO A 34 16.08 -12.74 36.15
N GLU A 35 15.64 -13.78 35.45
CA GLU A 35 16.46 -14.97 35.26
C GLU A 35 17.73 -14.53 34.54
N THR A 36 18.87 -14.72 35.20
CA THR A 36 20.17 -14.56 34.55
C THR A 36 20.24 -15.65 33.48
N PRO A 37 20.40 -15.31 32.20
CA PRO A 37 20.43 -16.33 31.17
C PRO A 37 21.59 -17.30 31.43
N ALA A 38 21.26 -18.59 31.46
CA ALA A 38 22.25 -19.66 31.47
C ALA A 38 23.23 -19.44 30.31
N LYS A 39 24.53 -19.65 30.57
CA LYS A 39 25.60 -19.56 29.58
C LYS A 39 25.26 -20.43 28.36
N ILE A 40 24.75 -19.79 27.33
CA ILE A 40 24.69 -20.34 25.99
C ILE A 40 26.14 -20.42 25.52
N LYS A 41 26.60 -21.63 25.21
CA LYS A 41 27.92 -21.87 24.60
C LYS A 41 27.84 -21.42 23.15
N GLY A 42 27.87 -20.11 22.94
CA GLY A 42 27.84 -19.49 21.63
C GLY A 42 29.09 -19.84 20.86
N GLU A 43 28.87 -20.39 19.65
CA GLU A 43 29.86 -20.33 18.59
C GLU A 43 30.28 -18.88 18.36
N HIS A 44 31.58 -18.72 18.12
CA HIS A 44 32.35 -17.50 18.04
C HIS A 44 31.62 -16.30 17.38
N MET A 45 31.45 -15.21 18.15
CA MET A 45 31.39 -13.89 17.54
C MET A 45 32.72 -13.64 16.79
N PRO A 46 32.71 -13.17 15.53
CA PRO A 46 33.91 -12.61 14.95
C PRO A 46 34.31 -11.41 15.79
N LYS A 47 35.58 -11.42 16.24
CA LYS A 47 36.19 -10.27 16.92
C LYS A 47 36.02 -9.04 16.04
N GLU A 48 35.60 -7.93 16.66
CA GLU A 48 35.81 -6.59 16.12
C GLU A 48 37.23 -6.51 15.52
N PRO A 49 37.40 -6.06 14.27
CA PRO A 49 38.73 -5.85 13.74
C PRO A 49 39.37 -4.75 14.58
N ALA A 50 40.44 -5.11 15.29
CA ALA A 50 41.29 -4.16 15.99
C ALA A 50 41.74 -3.10 14.97
N VAL A 51 41.20 -1.89 15.09
CA VAL A 51 41.67 -0.73 14.34
C VAL A 51 43.09 -0.46 14.83
N LYS A 52 44.09 -0.91 14.07
CA LYS A 52 45.47 -0.45 14.23
C LYS A 52 45.47 1.03 13.90
N VAL A 53 45.58 1.88 14.92
CA VAL A 53 45.88 3.30 14.75
C VAL A 53 47.31 3.38 14.18
N PRO A 54 47.52 3.86 12.94
CA PRO A 54 48.87 4.10 12.48
C PRO A 54 49.43 5.30 13.24
N SER A 55 50.40 5.01 14.11
CA SER A 55 51.37 5.99 14.61
C SER A 55 52.25 6.40 13.43
N GLY A 56 52.22 7.70 13.09
CA GLY A 56 53.07 8.30 12.08
C GLY A 56 52.34 9.41 11.32
N GLU A 57 52.83 10.64 11.43
CA GLU A 57 52.41 11.79 10.63
C GLU A 57 52.38 11.41 9.14
N GLN A 58 51.18 11.23 8.58
CA GLN A 58 50.97 11.24 7.14
C GLN A 58 50.20 12.50 6.79
N VAL A 59 50.97 13.56 6.52
CA VAL A 59 50.47 14.73 5.78
C VAL A 59 50.18 14.25 4.36
N MET A 60 48.94 14.40 3.90
CA MET A 60 48.60 14.07 2.51
C MET A 60 49.41 14.94 1.56
N SER A 61 50.12 14.32 0.61
CA SER A 61 50.82 15.04 -0.44
C SER A 61 49.82 15.80 -1.34
N PRO A 62 50.19 16.96 -1.91
CA PRO A 62 49.34 17.70 -2.83
C PRO A 62 48.96 16.86 -4.06
N PHE A 63 47.70 16.97 -4.46
CA PHE A 63 47.15 16.28 -5.62
C PHE A 63 47.70 16.93 -6.91
N ASP A 64 48.40 16.14 -7.72
CA ASP A 64 48.93 16.56 -9.03
C ASP A 64 48.03 16.04 -10.17
N PRO A 65 47.24 16.89 -10.86
CA PRO A 65 46.22 16.46 -11.82
C PRO A 65 46.78 15.90 -13.15
N LYS A 66 48.10 15.75 -13.30
CA LYS A 66 48.76 15.24 -14.52
C LYS A 66 49.53 13.93 -14.36
N ALA A 67 49.43 13.24 -13.22
CA ALA A 67 50.06 11.94 -13.06
C ALA A 67 49.27 10.83 -13.79
N PRO A 68 49.91 9.95 -14.59
CA PRO A 68 49.23 8.81 -15.20
C PRO A 68 48.81 7.80 -14.13
N ALA A 69 47.53 7.40 -14.17
CA ALA A 69 46.94 6.45 -13.25
C ALA A 69 47.66 5.09 -13.31
N LYS A 70 48.22 4.63 -12.19
CA LYS A 70 48.72 3.27 -12.06
C LYS A 70 47.53 2.30 -12.11
N PRO A 71 47.57 1.23 -12.94
CA PRO A 71 46.48 0.26 -12.98
C PRO A 71 46.43 -0.50 -11.64
N GLY A 72 45.37 -0.27 -10.88
CA GLY A 72 45.06 -1.06 -9.70
C GLY A 72 44.76 -2.49 -10.11
N LYS A 73 45.37 -3.46 -9.40
CA LYS A 73 45.05 -4.88 -9.56
C LYS A 73 43.55 -5.09 -9.33
N PRO A 74 42.85 -5.86 -10.17
CA PRO A 74 41.43 -6.15 -9.95
C PRO A 74 41.28 -6.89 -8.62
N LYS A 75 40.46 -6.34 -7.72
CA LYS A 75 40.03 -7.05 -6.52
C LYS A 75 39.16 -8.22 -6.98
N GLU A 76 39.64 -9.43 -6.71
CA GLU A 76 38.86 -10.65 -6.78
C GLU A 76 37.59 -10.52 -5.93
N GLY A 77 36.45 -10.93 -6.52
CA GLY A 77 35.34 -11.49 -5.76
C GLY A 77 34.34 -10.52 -5.15
N PHE A 78 33.66 -9.71 -5.97
CA PHE A 78 32.26 -9.42 -5.64
C PHE A 78 31.44 -10.63 -6.06
N GLN A 79 31.02 -11.46 -5.10
CA GLN A 79 29.97 -12.43 -5.36
C GLN A 79 28.72 -11.63 -5.73
N GLU A 80 28.29 -11.74 -6.98
CA GLU A 80 26.95 -11.33 -7.38
C GLU A 80 25.97 -11.96 -6.40
N MET A 81 25.17 -11.14 -5.73
CA MET A 81 24.04 -11.63 -4.96
C MET A 81 23.12 -12.34 -5.94
N LYS A 82 23.22 -13.67 -6.01
CA LYS A 82 22.21 -14.50 -6.66
C LYS A 82 20.89 -14.16 -5.99
N GLY A 83 19.95 -13.62 -6.77
CA GLY A 83 18.57 -13.45 -6.34
C GLY A 83 18.10 -14.76 -5.72
N HIS A 84 17.36 -14.66 -4.61
CA HIS A 84 16.87 -15.83 -3.89
C HIS A 84 16.20 -16.81 -4.87
N PRO A 85 16.65 -18.07 -4.95
CA PRO A 85 15.99 -19.09 -5.77
C PRO A 85 14.72 -19.51 -5.05
N GLY A 86 13.64 -18.74 -5.24
CA GLY A 86 12.36 -18.96 -4.57
C GLY A 86 11.13 -18.66 -5.41
N ILE A 87 11.29 -18.25 -6.67
CA ILE A 87 10.19 -18.20 -7.63
C ILE A 87 10.67 -18.84 -8.91
N THR A 88 10.45 -20.15 -8.99
CA THR A 88 10.71 -20.97 -10.16
C THR A 88 10.03 -20.32 -11.37
N GLU A 89 10.82 -19.84 -12.35
CA GLU A 89 10.34 -19.27 -13.63
C GLU A 89 9.39 -20.21 -14.39
N THR A 90 9.35 -21.49 -13.99
CA THR A 90 8.49 -22.52 -14.56
C THR A 90 7.05 -22.52 -14.02
N GLN A 91 6.71 -21.78 -12.95
CA GLN A 91 5.33 -21.69 -12.45
C GLN A 91 4.57 -20.44 -12.93
N THR A 92 5.26 -19.48 -13.53
CA THR A 92 4.71 -18.22 -14.02
C THR A 92 4.42 -18.20 -15.52
N SER A 93 4.85 -19.22 -16.26
CA SER A 93 4.59 -19.34 -17.69
C SER A 93 3.09 -19.51 -17.95
N GLY A 94 2.44 -18.44 -18.41
CA GLY A 94 1.01 -18.42 -18.77
C GLY A 94 0.11 -17.66 -17.80
N GLN A 95 0.62 -17.22 -16.64
CA GLN A 95 -0.14 -16.34 -15.75
C GLN A 95 -0.07 -14.90 -16.26
N SER A 96 -1.22 -14.22 -16.22
CA SER A 96 -1.32 -12.81 -16.55
C SER A 96 -2.47 -12.17 -15.78
N TYR A 97 -2.44 -10.85 -15.70
CA TYR A 97 -3.49 -10.05 -15.09
C TYR A 97 -3.88 -8.87 -15.96
N LEU A 98 -5.08 -8.36 -15.74
CA LEU A 98 -5.59 -7.17 -16.38
C LEU A 98 -5.30 -5.96 -15.50
N ARG A 99 -4.79 -4.91 -16.12
CA ARG A 99 -4.66 -3.58 -15.53
C ARG A 99 -5.63 -2.65 -16.25
N LEU A 100 -6.64 -2.19 -15.54
CA LEU A 100 -7.54 -1.14 -16.00
C LEU A 100 -7.12 0.17 -15.36
N ARG A 101 -6.87 1.20 -16.16
CA ARG A 101 -6.64 2.55 -15.63
C ARG A 101 -7.97 3.25 -15.58
N MET A 102 -8.33 3.71 -14.39
CA MET A 102 -9.61 4.33 -14.08
C MET A 102 -9.42 5.80 -13.81
N ARG A 103 -10.41 6.62 -14.16
CA ARG A 103 -10.52 8.03 -13.80
C ARG A 103 -11.79 8.26 -13.01
N VAL A 104 -11.66 8.91 -11.86
CA VAL A 104 -12.78 9.45 -11.09
C VAL A 104 -12.87 10.93 -11.41
N THR A 105 -14.07 11.40 -11.75
CA THR A 105 -14.39 12.82 -11.92
C THR A 105 -15.70 13.09 -11.17
N GLY A 106 -15.62 13.68 -9.98
CA GLY A 106 -16.78 13.80 -9.10
C GLY A 106 -17.28 12.43 -8.66
N ASP A 107 -18.53 12.11 -8.99
CA ASP A 107 -19.21 10.84 -8.73
C ASP A 107 -19.07 9.82 -9.88
N ARG A 108 -18.47 10.23 -11.00
CA ARG A 108 -18.35 9.39 -12.20
C ARG A 108 -17.04 8.64 -12.24
N LEU A 109 -17.13 7.34 -12.52
CA LEU A 109 -15.99 6.46 -12.75
C LEU A 109 -15.94 6.08 -14.23
N SER A 110 -14.80 6.29 -14.91
CA SER A 110 -14.60 5.90 -16.31
C SER A 110 -13.30 5.11 -16.49
N VAL A 111 -13.30 4.22 -17.47
CA VAL A 111 -12.09 3.52 -17.92
C VAL A 111 -11.36 4.40 -18.91
N ILE A 112 -10.05 4.58 -18.74
CA ILE A 112 -9.21 5.37 -19.65
C ILE A 112 -8.11 4.55 -20.32
N ASP A 113 -7.78 3.36 -19.78
CA ASP A 113 -6.83 2.45 -20.41
C ASP A 113 -7.08 0.99 -20.00
N VAL A 114 -6.64 0.06 -20.84
CA VAL A 114 -6.66 -1.38 -20.57
C VAL A 114 -5.37 -2.03 -21.07
N GLN A 115 -4.81 -2.89 -20.24
CA GLN A 115 -3.61 -3.65 -20.59
C GLN A 115 -3.64 -5.05 -19.95
N GLN A 116 -3.24 -6.06 -20.71
CA GLN A 116 -2.88 -7.36 -20.16
C GLN A 116 -1.39 -7.36 -19.82
N VAL A 117 -1.06 -7.72 -18.58
CA VAL A 117 0.30 -7.75 -18.06
C VAL A 117 0.68 -9.20 -17.75
N PRO A 118 1.81 -9.71 -18.28
CA PRO A 118 2.29 -11.05 -17.95
C PRO A 118 2.80 -11.09 -16.51
N GLY A 119 2.56 -12.20 -15.83
CA GLY A 119 3.00 -12.45 -14.46
C GLY A 119 1.87 -12.77 -13.49
N PRO A 120 2.24 -13.21 -12.28
CA PRO A 120 1.29 -13.55 -11.24
C PRO A 120 0.71 -12.26 -10.63
N LEU A 121 -0.58 -12.27 -10.29
CA LEU A 121 -1.19 -11.21 -9.49
C LEU A 121 -1.37 -11.69 -8.07
N VAL A 122 -0.80 -10.95 -7.11
CA VAL A 122 -1.05 -11.13 -5.69
C VAL A 122 -2.02 -10.04 -5.26
N LEU A 123 -3.23 -10.43 -4.89
CA LEU A 123 -4.23 -9.54 -4.32
C LEU A 123 -3.99 -9.40 -2.82
N SER A 124 -4.09 -8.19 -2.31
CA SER A 124 -3.97 -7.94 -0.87
C SER A 124 -5.28 -8.27 -0.16
N GLY A 125 -5.23 -9.04 0.93
CA GLY A 125 -6.39 -9.25 1.81
C GLY A 125 -6.70 -8.07 2.73
N SER A 126 -5.84 -7.05 2.72
CA SER A 126 -5.99 -5.82 3.49
C SER A 126 -6.02 -4.61 2.56
N VAL A 127 -6.87 -3.64 2.88
CA VAL A 127 -6.87 -2.31 2.25
C VAL A 127 -6.30 -1.29 3.22
N ALA A 128 -5.51 -0.35 2.72
CA ALA A 128 -4.96 0.75 3.49
C ALA A 128 -5.12 2.06 2.71
N GLY A 129 -5.15 3.17 3.43
CA GLY A 129 -5.37 4.49 2.85
C GLY A 129 -6.84 4.95 2.95
N GLU A 130 -7.07 6.17 2.46
CA GLU A 130 -8.39 6.82 2.54
C GLU A 130 -9.37 6.28 1.50
N TYR A 131 -8.88 5.77 0.37
CA TYR A 131 -9.70 5.24 -0.71
C TYR A 131 -9.41 3.76 -0.94
N ALA A 132 -10.40 3.00 -1.38
CA ALA A 132 -10.23 1.67 -1.95
C ALA A 132 -11.19 1.46 -3.11
N TYR A 133 -10.84 0.53 -3.98
CA TYR A 133 -11.79 0.01 -4.97
C TYR A 133 -12.19 -1.42 -4.63
N GLU A 134 -13.39 -1.79 -5.03
CA GLU A 134 -13.88 -3.15 -5.06
C GLU A 134 -14.36 -3.45 -6.48
N VAL A 135 -13.97 -4.61 -6.99
CA VAL A 135 -14.47 -5.15 -8.25
C VAL A 135 -15.29 -6.39 -7.97
N GLN A 136 -16.46 -6.44 -8.58
CA GLN A 136 -17.38 -7.56 -8.53
C GLN A 136 -17.68 -8.05 -9.94
N LEU A 137 -17.87 -9.37 -10.06
CA LEU A 137 -18.47 -9.99 -11.23
C LEU A 137 -19.70 -10.77 -10.77
N ASP A 138 -20.87 -10.44 -11.31
CA ASP A 138 -22.13 -11.12 -10.97
C ASP A 138 -22.36 -11.23 -9.44
N ALA A 139 -22.11 -10.12 -8.73
CA ALA A 139 -22.15 -9.97 -7.25
C ALA A 139 -21.09 -10.76 -6.45
N LYS A 140 -20.20 -11.52 -7.11
CA LYS A 140 -19.05 -12.16 -6.48
C LYS A 140 -17.89 -11.16 -6.37
N PRO A 141 -17.28 -10.98 -5.17
CA PRO A 141 -16.08 -10.14 -5.04
C PRO A 141 -14.92 -10.79 -5.79
N LEU A 142 -14.26 -9.99 -6.62
CA LEU A 142 -13.16 -10.43 -7.48
C LEU A 142 -11.81 -9.84 -7.03
N ALA A 143 -11.80 -8.54 -6.71
CA ALA A 143 -10.61 -7.85 -6.22
C ALA A 143 -11.00 -6.67 -5.33
N ALA A 144 -10.19 -6.39 -4.33
CA ALA A 144 -10.31 -5.18 -3.52
C ALA A 144 -8.93 -4.71 -3.10
N GLU A 145 -8.60 -3.44 -3.34
CA GLU A 145 -7.30 -2.88 -2.95
C GLU A 145 -7.44 -1.41 -2.53
N GLY A 146 -6.56 -1.00 -1.62
CA GLY A 146 -6.39 0.40 -1.23
C GLY A 146 -5.78 1.23 -2.35
N ILE A 147 -6.25 2.46 -2.50
CA ILE A 147 -5.70 3.44 -3.43
C ILE A 147 -4.91 4.45 -2.60
N LEU A 148 -3.59 4.39 -2.73
CA LEU A 148 -2.68 5.23 -1.96
C LEU A 148 -2.50 6.60 -2.63
N ASP A 149 -2.45 7.65 -1.81
CA ASP A 149 -2.08 9.02 -2.19
C ASP A 149 -2.89 9.64 -3.35
N VAL A 150 -4.15 9.26 -3.50
CA VAL A 150 -5.07 9.87 -4.47
C VAL A 150 -5.91 10.99 -3.85
N GLY A 151 -6.43 11.86 -4.71
CA GLY A 151 -7.35 12.91 -4.29
C GLY A 151 -6.68 14.09 -3.58
N VAL A 152 -5.36 14.14 -3.46
CA VAL A 152 -4.64 15.23 -2.80
C VAL A 152 -3.51 15.77 -3.68
N SER A 153 -3.44 17.10 -3.81
CA SER A 153 -2.34 17.83 -4.44
C SER A 153 -1.50 18.48 -3.36
N ARG A 154 -0.19 18.25 -3.35
CA ARG A 154 0.74 18.94 -2.44
C ARG A 154 1.60 19.90 -3.24
N SER A 155 1.60 21.18 -2.86
CA SER A 155 2.53 22.15 -3.44
C SER A 155 3.91 22.04 -2.81
N PHE A 156 4.93 22.47 -3.55
CA PHE A 156 6.21 22.79 -2.94
C PHE A 156 6.05 24.00 -2.02
N PRO A 157 6.83 24.07 -0.93
CA PRO A 157 6.89 25.24 -0.09
C PRO A 157 7.46 26.42 -0.90
N ARG A 158 6.99 27.63 -0.61
CA ARG A 158 7.55 28.84 -1.25
C ARG A 158 8.91 29.15 -0.61
N PRO A 159 9.84 29.82 -1.33
CA PRO A 159 11.08 30.26 -0.72
C PRO A 159 10.82 31.08 0.56
N GLY A 160 11.41 30.65 1.68
CA GLY A 160 11.23 31.29 2.99
C GLY A 160 10.07 30.77 3.84
N THR A 161 9.29 29.78 3.38
CA THR A 161 8.27 29.10 4.20
C THR A 161 8.52 27.60 4.25
N ASN A 162 8.06 26.93 5.31
CA ASN A 162 8.05 25.46 5.42
C ASN A 162 6.65 24.86 5.21
N GLU A 163 5.69 25.69 4.80
CA GLU A 163 4.28 25.28 4.67
C GLU A 163 3.99 24.70 3.29
N HIS A 164 3.37 23.51 3.29
CA HIS A 164 2.83 22.89 2.08
C HIS A 164 1.34 23.24 1.94
N PHE A 165 0.93 23.69 0.76
CA PHE A 165 -0.49 23.79 0.45
C PHE A 165 -0.99 22.42 -0.01
N ILE A 166 -1.98 21.91 0.72
CA ILE A 166 -2.64 20.65 0.44
C ILE A 166 -4.05 20.96 -0.08
N THR A 167 -4.34 20.56 -1.32
CA THR A 167 -5.66 20.78 -1.93
C THR A 167 -6.27 19.45 -2.33
N GLN A 168 -7.55 19.26 -2.00
CA GLN A 168 -8.28 18.07 -2.44
C GLN A 168 -8.61 18.18 -3.93
N ARG A 169 -8.38 17.10 -4.68
CA ARG A 169 -8.71 17.00 -6.10
C ARG A 169 -10.03 16.28 -6.26
N SER A 170 -10.95 16.88 -7.03
CA SER A 170 -12.19 16.24 -7.48
C SER A 170 -12.00 15.20 -8.58
N THR A 171 -10.80 15.18 -9.17
CA THR A 171 -10.44 14.28 -10.27
C THR A 171 -9.12 13.59 -9.96
N PHE A 172 -9.11 12.27 -10.02
CA PHE A 172 -7.90 11.47 -9.84
C PHE A 172 -7.98 10.18 -10.65
N GLU A 173 -6.82 9.54 -10.83
CA GLU A 173 -6.69 8.31 -11.60
C GLU A 173 -6.04 7.23 -10.75
N PHE A 174 -6.41 5.99 -10.99
CA PHE A 174 -5.86 4.84 -10.29
C PHE A 174 -5.88 3.59 -11.17
N ASN A 175 -5.18 2.54 -10.75
CA ASN A 175 -5.16 1.27 -11.46
C ASN A 175 -5.99 0.23 -10.70
N VAL A 176 -6.82 -0.49 -11.44
CA VAL A 176 -7.52 -1.68 -11.00
C VAL A 176 -6.81 -2.90 -11.57
N ARG A 177 -6.50 -3.88 -10.72
CA ARG A 177 -5.80 -5.11 -11.10
C ARG A 177 -6.72 -6.30 -10.92
N LEU A 178 -6.90 -7.10 -11.97
CA LEU A 178 -7.79 -8.26 -11.97
C LEU A 178 -7.08 -9.50 -12.51
N PRO A 179 -7.25 -10.69 -11.90
CA PRO A 179 -6.69 -11.91 -12.45
C PRO A 179 -7.35 -12.22 -13.79
N ARG A 180 -6.55 -12.39 -14.87
CA ARG A 180 -7.10 -12.62 -16.23
C ARG A 180 -7.95 -13.88 -16.31
N ALA A 181 -7.59 -14.90 -15.55
CA ALA A 181 -8.29 -16.18 -15.51
C ALA A 181 -9.75 -16.07 -15.01
N GLU A 182 -10.05 -15.07 -14.17
CA GLU A 182 -11.39 -14.88 -13.61
C GLU A 182 -12.23 -13.87 -14.40
N VAL A 183 -11.65 -13.21 -15.40
CA VAL A 183 -12.31 -12.20 -16.23
C VAL A 183 -12.31 -12.66 -17.69
N PRO A 184 -13.25 -13.55 -18.09
CA PRO A 184 -13.41 -13.92 -19.48
C PRO A 184 -13.97 -12.75 -20.30
N ASP A 185 -13.75 -12.74 -21.61
CA ASP A 185 -14.15 -11.65 -22.51
C ASP A 185 -15.64 -11.30 -22.37
N ALA A 186 -16.50 -12.31 -22.31
CA ALA A 186 -17.95 -12.14 -22.16
C ALA A 186 -18.39 -11.57 -20.78
N SER A 187 -17.49 -11.45 -19.80
CA SER A 187 -17.80 -10.91 -18.47
C SER A 187 -17.62 -9.39 -18.36
N ILE A 188 -16.90 -8.77 -19.30
CA ILE A 188 -16.57 -7.33 -19.26
C ILE A 188 -17.82 -6.43 -19.12
N PRO A 189 -18.93 -6.68 -19.84
CA PRO A 189 -20.14 -5.87 -19.68
C PRO A 189 -20.87 -6.10 -18.34
N ARG A 190 -20.50 -7.12 -17.56
CA ARG A 190 -21.10 -7.45 -16.25
C ARG A 190 -20.21 -7.07 -15.06
N LEU A 191 -19.00 -6.57 -15.29
CA LEU A 191 -18.13 -6.12 -14.21
C LEU A 191 -18.73 -4.88 -13.53
N SER A 192 -18.73 -4.87 -12.20
CA SER A 192 -19.01 -3.68 -11.42
C SER A 192 -17.78 -3.26 -10.64
N ILE A 193 -17.46 -1.97 -10.67
CA ILE A 193 -16.36 -1.38 -9.92
C ILE A 193 -16.93 -0.28 -9.04
N VAL A 194 -16.67 -0.35 -7.74
CA VAL A 194 -17.08 0.68 -6.77
C VAL A 194 -15.85 1.24 -6.09
N VAL A 195 -15.75 2.55 -5.99
CA VAL A 195 -14.72 3.24 -5.22
C VAL A 195 -15.34 3.70 -3.90
N TYR A 196 -14.70 3.34 -2.80
CA TYR A 196 -15.09 3.73 -1.46
C TYR A 196 -14.09 4.71 -0.87
N ARG A 197 -14.58 5.58 0.01
CA ARG A 197 -13.80 6.41 0.92
C ARG A 197 -14.03 5.95 2.34
N PHE A 198 -12.95 5.73 3.08
CA PHE A 198 -12.97 5.40 4.49
C PHE A 198 -12.84 6.65 5.35
N ALA A 199 -13.40 6.59 6.56
CA ALA A 199 -13.25 7.67 7.54
C ALA A 199 -11.81 7.81 8.06
N ASP A 200 -11.04 6.72 8.07
CA ASP A 200 -9.67 6.68 8.56
C ASP A 200 -8.76 5.84 7.64
N THR A 201 -7.45 6.08 7.71
CA THR A 201 -6.45 5.48 6.81
C THR A 201 -5.82 4.19 7.33
N SER A 202 -6.26 3.67 8.48
CA SER A 202 -5.69 2.46 9.08
C SER A 202 -5.87 1.26 8.15
N PRO A 203 -4.93 0.30 8.14
CA PRO A 203 -5.11 -0.97 7.45
C PRO A 203 -6.36 -1.69 7.97
N LYS A 204 -7.18 -2.20 7.04
CA LYS A 204 -8.43 -2.91 7.30
C LYS A 204 -8.38 -4.26 6.57
N MET A 205 -8.64 -5.35 7.29
CA MET A 205 -8.78 -6.67 6.68
C MET A 205 -10.13 -6.77 5.99
N ILE A 206 -10.13 -7.07 4.69
CA ILE A 206 -11.36 -7.17 3.89
C ILE A 206 -11.67 -8.64 3.66
N GLN A 207 -12.82 -9.08 4.14
CA GLN A 207 -13.39 -10.39 3.84
C GLN A 207 -14.63 -10.21 2.96
N GLY A 208 -14.56 -10.69 1.72
CA GLY A 208 -15.64 -10.54 0.75
C GLY A 208 -15.85 -9.09 0.29
N ARG A 209 -17.10 -8.61 0.37
CA ARG A 209 -17.49 -7.27 -0.10
C ARG A 209 -17.21 -6.22 0.98
N ILE A 210 -16.67 -5.06 0.61
CA ILE A 210 -16.40 -3.92 1.50
C ILE A 210 -17.73 -3.42 2.09
N SER A 211 -18.75 -3.25 1.25
CA SER A 211 -20.09 -2.79 1.67
C SER A 211 -20.80 -3.72 2.65
N ALA A 212 -20.41 -4.99 2.76
CA ALA A 212 -21.04 -5.97 3.63
C ALA A 212 -20.35 -6.11 4.99
N GLN A 213 -19.24 -5.41 5.23
CA GLN A 213 -18.46 -5.59 6.45
C GLN A 213 -18.98 -4.73 7.61
N PRO A 214 -19.40 -5.35 8.73
CA PRO A 214 -19.89 -4.62 9.88
C PRO A 214 -18.76 -3.79 10.50
N GLY A 215 -19.08 -2.55 10.88
CA GLY A 215 -18.13 -1.62 11.50
C GLY A 215 -17.17 -0.92 10.53
N LEU A 216 -17.19 -1.29 9.23
CA LEU A 216 -16.40 -0.61 8.21
C LEU A 216 -17.11 0.67 7.77
N GLN A 217 -16.63 1.83 8.21
CA GLN A 217 -17.15 3.13 7.78
C GLN A 217 -16.67 3.46 6.35
N ALA A 218 -17.28 2.80 5.36
CA ALA A 218 -16.96 2.93 3.95
C ALA A 218 -18.11 3.61 3.18
N HIS A 219 -17.82 4.77 2.59
CA HIS A 219 -18.79 5.53 1.80
C HIS A 219 -18.50 5.36 0.30
N PRO A 220 -19.44 4.89 -0.52
CA PRO A 220 -19.24 4.83 -1.97
C PRO A 220 -19.12 6.26 -2.53
N VAL A 221 -18.08 6.52 -3.32
CA VAL A 221 -17.80 7.82 -3.93
C VAL A 221 -18.11 7.81 -5.41
N ALA A 222 -17.78 6.72 -6.10
CA ALA A 222 -18.02 6.57 -7.53
C ALA A 222 -18.27 5.10 -7.86
N GLN A 223 -19.08 4.85 -8.89
CA GLN A 223 -19.39 3.50 -9.33
C GLN A 223 -19.41 3.42 -10.85
N LEU A 224 -18.94 2.28 -11.37
CA LEU A 224 -19.13 1.84 -12.74
C LEU A 224 -19.87 0.50 -12.73
N GLN A 225 -20.97 0.42 -13.48
CA GLN A 225 -21.76 -0.79 -13.65
C GLN A 225 -21.73 -1.18 -15.12
N GLY A 226 -21.01 -2.27 -15.43
CA GLY A 226 -20.81 -2.75 -16.78
C GLY A 226 -19.89 -1.84 -17.61
N ILE A 227 -18.93 -2.44 -18.31
CA ILE A 227 -18.09 -1.72 -19.26
C ILE A 227 -18.72 -1.88 -20.65
N GLN A 228 -19.40 -0.83 -21.10
CA GLN A 228 -20.01 -0.76 -22.44
C GLN A 228 -18.95 -0.34 -23.46
N ILE A 229 -18.48 -1.27 -24.29
CA ILE A 229 -17.34 -1.06 -25.20
C ILE A 229 -17.70 -0.08 -26.33
N GLU A 230 -18.97 -0.07 -26.71
CA GLU A 230 -19.55 0.81 -27.71
C GLU A 230 -19.58 2.28 -27.25
N ALA A 231 -19.61 2.50 -25.92
CA ALA A 231 -19.56 3.85 -25.33
C ALA A 231 -18.13 4.35 -25.10
N LEU A 232 -17.10 3.50 -25.28
CA LEU A 232 -15.70 3.90 -25.13
C LEU A 232 -15.22 4.71 -26.33
N GLU A 233 -14.26 5.59 -26.07
CA GLU A 233 -13.54 6.32 -27.12
C GLU A 233 -12.93 5.35 -28.14
N PRO A 234 -12.88 5.71 -29.44
CA PRO A 234 -12.41 4.80 -30.50
C PRO A 234 -11.03 4.19 -30.22
N ALA A 235 -10.07 5.00 -29.77
CA ALA A 235 -8.72 4.52 -29.45
C ALA A 235 -8.70 3.52 -28.28
N LEU A 236 -9.58 3.71 -27.29
CA LEU A 236 -9.69 2.78 -26.16
C LEU A 236 -10.41 1.50 -26.58
N ARG A 237 -11.43 1.59 -27.44
CA ARG A 237 -12.12 0.44 -28.01
C ARG A 237 -11.17 -0.51 -28.73
N GLU A 238 -10.25 0.01 -29.54
CA GLU A 238 -9.23 -0.80 -30.22
C GLU A 238 -8.33 -1.54 -29.22
N LYS A 239 -7.93 -0.89 -28.12
CA LYS A 239 -7.16 -1.55 -27.05
C LYS A 239 -7.97 -2.66 -26.38
N PHE A 240 -9.25 -2.42 -26.12
CA PHE A 240 -10.15 -3.44 -25.58
C PHE A 240 -10.28 -4.64 -26.53
N GLN A 241 -10.44 -4.42 -27.83
CA GLN A 241 -10.51 -5.50 -28.82
C GLN A 241 -9.20 -6.31 -28.91
N LYS A 242 -8.04 -5.66 -28.74
CA LYS A 242 -6.74 -6.36 -28.70
C LYS A 242 -6.62 -7.27 -27.47
N VAL A 243 -7.10 -6.81 -26.30
CA VAL A 243 -7.03 -7.57 -25.05
C VAL A 243 -8.14 -8.63 -24.95
N PHE A 244 -9.30 -8.36 -25.56
CA PHE A 244 -10.49 -9.20 -25.55
C PHE A 244 -11.03 -9.38 -26.99
N PRO A 245 -10.40 -10.25 -27.79
CA PRO A 245 -10.76 -10.43 -29.19
C PRO A 245 -12.16 -11.02 -29.40
N ARG A 246 -12.76 -11.65 -28.38
CA ARG A 246 -14.09 -12.27 -28.47
C ARG A 246 -15.22 -11.37 -28.00
N LEU A 247 -14.94 -10.12 -27.65
CA LEU A 247 -15.97 -9.14 -27.36
C LEU A 247 -16.61 -8.69 -28.68
N THR A 248 -17.66 -9.41 -29.10
CA THR A 248 -18.52 -8.95 -30.17
C THR A 248 -19.28 -7.72 -29.71
N PRO A 249 -19.29 -6.63 -30.50
CA PRO A 249 -20.14 -5.50 -30.20
C PRO A 249 -21.59 -5.99 -30.19
N SER A 250 -22.33 -5.62 -29.14
CA SER A 250 -23.75 -5.91 -29.04
C SER A 250 -24.44 -5.22 -30.23
N ARG A 251 -24.93 -6.01 -31.21
CA ARG A 251 -25.87 -5.49 -32.23
C ARG A 251 -27.14 -5.10 -31.49
N GLN A 252 -27.32 -3.80 -31.27
CA GLN A 252 -28.63 -3.21 -30.98
C GLN A 252 -29.47 -3.17 -32.25
#